data_AF-A0A943TYR8-F1
#
_entry.id   AF-A0A943TYR8-F1
#
_cell.length_a   1.000
_cell.length_b   1.000
_cell.length_c   1.000
_cell.angle_alpha   90.00
_cell.angle_beta   90.00
_cell.angle_gamma   90.00
#
_symmetry.space_group_name_H-M   'P 1'
#
loop_
_entity.id
_entity.type
_entity.pdbx_description
1 polymer ?
#
loop_
_entity_poly.entity_id
_entity_poly.type
_entity_poly.pdbx_seq_one_letter_code
_entity_poly.pdbx_strand_id
1 'polypeptide(L)' 'MMALTETPVGVEKKLAEVLARIWDNHEFILGTRLFLQTDEERQSLIDAVVAEKIKNPSDILLFAYDIHKEREATH' A
#
# COMPACT_ATOMS: atom_id res chain seq x y z
N MET A 1 -12.27 -10.60 4.00
CA MET A 1 -10.95 -10.58 3.31
C MET A 1 -11.24 -10.21 1.86
N MET A 2 -10.92 -9.00 1.41
CA MET A 2 -11.02 -8.66 -0.02
C MET A 2 -9.93 -9.44 -0.75
N ALA A 3 -10.29 -10.14 -1.82
CA ALA A 3 -9.36 -10.89 -2.63
C ALA A 3 -8.39 -9.90 -3.30
N LEU A 4 -7.09 -10.09 -3.07
CA LEU A 4 -6.08 -9.45 -3.91
C LEU A 4 -6.34 -9.87 -5.35
N THR A 5 -6.50 -8.91 -6.24
CA THR A 5 -6.69 -9.20 -7.65
C THR A 5 -5.42 -9.86 -8.18
N GLU A 6 -5.55 -10.99 -8.90
CA GLU A 6 -4.44 -11.67 -9.58
C GLU A 6 -3.75 -10.73 -10.59
N THR A 7 -4.49 -9.75 -11.11
CA THR A 7 -3.98 -8.66 -11.94
C THR A 7 -4.50 -7.32 -11.40
N PRO A 8 -3.64 -6.51 -10.75
CA PRO A 8 -4.02 -5.18 -10.28
C PRO A 8 -4.46 -4.28 -11.44
N VAL A 9 -5.52 -3.51 -11.22
CA VAL A 9 -6.01 -2.48 -12.15
C VAL A 9 -6.16 -1.13 -11.42
N GLY A 10 -6.27 -0.03 -12.17
CA GLY A 10 -6.52 1.30 -11.58
C GLY A 10 -5.49 1.73 -10.54
N VAL A 11 -5.96 2.21 -9.38
CA VAL A 11 -5.12 2.70 -8.28
C VAL A 11 -4.27 1.59 -7.68
N GLU A 12 -4.80 0.37 -7.60
CA GLU A 12 -4.06 -0.80 -7.10
C GLU A 12 -2.84 -1.13 -7.98
N LYS A 13 -2.99 -1.03 -9.30
CA LYS A 13 -1.86 -1.16 -10.24
C LYS A 13 -0.81 -0.07 -10.02
N LYS A 14 -1.24 1.18 -9.92
CA LYS A 14 -0.36 2.32 -9.69
C LYS A 14 0.43 2.15 -8.39
N LEU A 15 -0.22 1.66 -7.33
CA LEU A 15 0.44 1.35 -6.06
C LEU A 15 1.54 0.32 -6.26
N ALA A 16 1.24 -0.82 -6.90
CA ALA A 16 2.23 -1.88 -7.13
C ALA A 16 3.44 -1.36 -7.92
N GLU A 17 3.23 -0.53 -8.94
CA GLU A 17 4.29 0.09 -9.73
C GLU A 17 5.15 1.06 -8.89
N VAL A 18 4.54 1.85 -8.00
CA VAL A 18 5.28 2.74 -7.08
C VAL A 18 6.12 1.94 -6.09
N LEU A 19 5.55 0.89 -5.51
CA LEU A 19 6.26 0.02 -4.55
C LEU A 19 7.43 -0.71 -5.21
N ALA A 20 7.23 -1.25 -6.43
CA ALA A 20 8.29 -1.92 -7.18
C ALA A 20 9.47 -1.00 -7.54
N ARG A 21 9.22 0.31 -7.71
CA ARG A 21 10.28 1.31 -7.91
C ARG A 21 11.12 1.57 -6.66
N ILE A 22 10.53 1.38 -5.46
CA ILE A 22 11.25 1.47 -4.19
C ILE A 22 12.02 0.18 -3.93
N TRP A 23 11.33 -0.95 -4.01
CA TRP A 23 11.90 -2.27 -3.86
C TRP A 23 11.06 -3.30 -4.60
N ASP A 24 11.61 -3.84 -5.69
CA ASP A 24 10.99 -4.91 -6.48
C ASP A 24 11.09 -6.25 -5.75
N ASN A 25 10.31 -6.38 -4.68
CA ASN A 25 10.23 -7.56 -3.85
C ASN A 25 8.77 -7.99 -3.70
N HIS A 26 8.49 -9.23 -4.09
CA HIS A 26 7.13 -9.76 -4.12
C HIS A 26 6.44 -9.71 -2.75
N GLU A 27 7.11 -10.17 -1.70
CA GLU A 27 6.56 -10.22 -0.33
C GLU A 27 6.27 -8.82 0.22
N PHE A 28 7.15 -7.86 -0.07
CA PHE A 28 6.93 -6.46 0.29
C PHE A 28 5.69 -5.89 -0.41
N ILE A 29 5.62 -6.01 -1.74
CA ILE A 29 4.51 -5.47 -2.53
C ILE A 29 3.19 -6.12 -2.11
N LEU A 30 3.18 -7.44 -1.91
CA LEU A 30 2.03 -8.20 -1.46
C LEU A 30 1.61 -7.80 -0.04
N GLY A 31 2.55 -7.79 0.90
CA GLY A 31 2.34 -7.45 2.30
C GLY A 31 1.79 -6.04 2.48
N THR A 32 2.33 -5.05 1.77
CA THR A 32 1.82 -3.68 1.79
C THR A 32 0.39 -3.60 1.25
N ARG A 33 0.08 -4.30 0.14
CA ARG A 33 -1.27 -4.31 -0.43
C ARG A 33 -2.30 -4.94 0.51
N LEU A 34 -1.92 -5.96 1.28
CA LEU A 34 -2.84 -6.65 2.21
C LEU A 34 -3.45 -5.74 3.27
N PHE A 35 -2.79 -4.64 3.64
CA PHE A 35 -3.31 -3.70 4.62
C PHE A 35 -4.32 -2.67 4.04
N LEU A 36 -4.37 -2.52 2.72
CA LEU A 36 -5.11 -1.46 2.01
C LEU A 36 -6.30 -2.04 1.24
N GLN A 37 -7.49 -1.83 1.77
CA GLN A 37 -8.76 -2.34 1.23
C GLN A 37 -9.39 -1.41 0.19
N THR A 38 -9.29 -0.09 0.36
CA THR A 38 -9.96 0.87 -0.52
C THR A 38 -8.99 1.62 -1.45
N ASP A 39 -9.52 2.23 -2.50
CA ASP A 39 -8.71 3.07 -3.39
C ASP A 39 -8.24 4.34 -2.70
N GLU A 40 -9.00 4.89 -1.73
CA GLU A 40 -8.55 6.03 -0.93
C GLU A 40 -7.33 5.69 -0.07
N GLU A 41 -7.31 4.51 0.54
CA GLU A 41 -6.18 4.02 1.33
C GLU A 41 -4.93 3.81 0.47
N ARG A 42 -5.12 3.20 -0.70
CA ARG A 42 -4.04 3.03 -1.69
C ARG A 42 -3.49 4.36 -2.17
N GLN A 43 -4.37 5.33 -2.47
CA GLN A 43 -3.97 6.65 -2.92
C GLN A 43 -3.22 7.43 -1.83
N SER A 44 -3.65 7.29 -0.57
CA SER A 44 -2.99 7.92 0.58
C SER A 44 -1.53 7.47 0.74
N LEU A 45 -1.26 6.17 0.58
CA LEU A 45 0.11 5.66 0.61
C LEU A 45 0.92 6.12 -0.61
N ILE A 46 0.32 6.10 -1.81
CA ILE A 46 0.98 6.63 -3.03
C ILE A 46 1.40 8.08 -2.81
N ASP A 47 0.53 8.92 -2.27
CA ASP A 47 0.80 10.33 -2.04
C ASP A 47 1.93 10.54 -1.01
N ALA A 48 1.98 9.72 0.03
CA ALA A 48 3.07 9.76 1.02
C ALA A 48 4.44 9.39 0.41
N VAL A 49 4.49 8.37 -0.45
CA VAL A 49 5.72 7.96 -1.14
C VAL A 49 6.15 9.01 -2.19
N VAL A 50 5.21 9.48 -3.01
CA VAL A 50 5.48 10.46 -4.09
C VAL A 50 5.88 11.83 -3.53
N ALA A 51 5.29 12.24 -2.41
CA ALA A 51 5.71 13.45 -1.69
C ALA A 51 7.05 13.29 -0.95
N GLU A 52 7.75 12.17 -1.15
CA GLU A 52 9.05 11.86 -0.54
C GLU A 52 9.03 11.83 1.00
N LYS A 53 7.85 11.69 1.62
CA LYS A 53 7.70 11.66 3.09
C LYS A 53 8.16 10.32 3.67
N ILE A 54 8.00 9.24 2.91
CA ILE A 54 8.44 7.88 3.27
C ILE A 54 9.17 7.28 2.07
N LYS A 55 10.37 6.73 2.31
CA LYS A 55 11.27 6.28 1.23
C LYS A 55 11.79 4.86 1.41
N ASN A 56 11.81 4.35 2.64
CA ASN A 56 12.30 3.00 2.90
C ASN A 56 11.13 2.00 3.02
N PRO A 57 11.35 0.72 2.67
CA PRO A 57 10.30 -0.29 2.68
C PRO A 57 9.62 -0.50 4.05
N SER A 58 10.38 -0.40 5.14
CA SER A 58 9.85 -0.62 6.50
C SER A 58 8.83 0.46 6.88
N ASP A 59 9.15 1.73 6.63
CA ASP A 59 8.24 2.86 6.90
C ASP A 59 6.99 2.79 6.03
N ILE A 60 7.13 2.33 4.78
CA ILE A 60 5.99 2.11 3.88
C ILE A 60 5.06 1.02 4.42
N LEU A 61 5.62 -0.08 4.91
CA LEU A 61 4.84 -1.17 5.49
C LEU A 61 4.15 -0.73 6.79
N LEU A 62 4.85 0.03 7.65
CA LEU A 62 4.27 0.59 8.87
C LEU A 62 3.15 1.58 8.57
N PHE A 63 3.33 2.47 7.60
CA PHE A 63 2.28 3.41 7.19
C PHE A 63 1.02 2.68 6.68
N ALA A 64 1.19 1.63 5.88
CA ALA A 64 0.06 0.81 5.43
C ALA A 64 -0.63 0.09 6.60
N TYR A 65 0.15 -0.40 7.56
CA TYR A 65 -0.37 -1.01 8.78
C TYR A 65 -1.13 -0.01 9.66
N ASP A 66 -0.64 1.23 9.79
CA ASP A 66 -1.33 2.29 10.55
C ASP A 66 -2.70 2.59 9.93
N ILE A 67 -2.79 2.71 8.59
CA ILE A 67 -4.07 2.83 7.88
C ILE A 67 -5.01 1.67 8.23
N HIS A 68 -4.50 0.44 8.18
CA HIS A 68 -5.29 -0.73 8.57
C HIS A 68 -5.79 -0.61 10.01
N LYS A 69 -4.93 -0.25 10.95
CA LYS A 69 -5.27 -0.11 12.37
C LYS A 69 -6.30 0.97 12.63
N GLU A 70 -6.19 2.12 11.95
CA GLU A 70 -7.18 3.20 12.02
C GLU A 70 -8.54 2.71 11.54
N ARG A 71 -8.61 2.01 10.40
CA ARG A 71 -9.86 1.44 9.89
C ARG A 71 -10.48 0.44 10.86
N GLU A 72 -9.69 -0.49 11.41
CA GLU A 72 -10.20 -1.48 12.37
C GLU A 72 -10.64 -0.85 13.71
N ALA A 73 -10.05 0.28 14.12
CA ALA A 73 -10.43 0.98 15.34
C ALA A 73 -11.76 1.75 15.22
N THR A 74 -12.23 1.98 13.98
CA THR A 74 -13.51 2.67 13.69
C THR A 74 -14.71 1.73 13.57
N HIS A 75 -14.52 0.43 13.77
CA HIS A 75 -15.55 -0.62 13.78
C HIS A 75 -15.72 -1.21 15.19
#